data_AF-A0A3N1ZRI9-F1
#
_entry.id   AF-A0A3N1ZRI9-F1
#
_cell.length_a   1.000
_cell.length_b   1.000
_cell.length_c   1.000
_cell.angle_alpha   90.00
_cell.angle_beta   90.00
_cell.angle_gamma   90.00
#
_symmetry.space_group_name_H-M   'P 1'
#
loop_
_entity.id
_entity.type
_entity.pdbx_description
1 polymer ?
#
loop_
_entity_poly.entity_id
_entity_poly.type
_entity_poly.pdbx_seq_one_letter_code
_entity_poly.pdbx_strand_id
1 'polypeptide(L)'
;MTTNESSSLARGSLAFLGIASVAAVGLALAVPDLTAGSGMAGMAMTHYMELLAVRQPWNLLLFMALPVILAETLAITELVMLLGRRNDRPAAPWVARLSRAAGLLAGPVWVFIGTHLMVHAVVPLTMNGGWRGPADVIAVLSYLVGGLPMLVISLLEAGVLGRSSENRLRMHVAMVAAFLVVAHVAMIFGMVDPAVLGGDTSSSVMTHDMGGMSGMNHDMGSMNHNMSPSSQPTR
;
A
#
# COMPACT_ATOMS: atom_id res chain seq x y z
N MET A 1 -25.79 36.26 -15.52
CA MET A 1 -25.85 35.89 -14.08
C MET A 1 -25.04 34.62 -13.73
N THR A 2 -24.50 33.88 -14.72
CA THR A 2 -23.88 32.55 -14.54
C THR A 2 -22.36 32.53 -14.25
N THR A 3 -21.66 33.66 -14.39
CA THR A 3 -20.20 33.74 -14.19
C THR A 3 -19.80 33.86 -12.71
N ASN A 4 -20.66 34.45 -11.87
CA ASN A 4 -20.37 34.62 -10.45
C ASN A 4 -20.50 33.31 -9.66
N GLU A 5 -21.49 32.47 -9.96
CA GLU A 5 -21.73 31.20 -9.25
C GLU A 5 -20.67 30.12 -9.54
N SER A 6 -20.19 30.02 -10.79
CA SER A 6 -19.10 29.08 -11.12
C SER A 6 -17.80 29.47 -10.42
N SER A 7 -17.54 30.78 -10.29
CA SER A 7 -16.37 31.31 -9.60
C SER A 7 -16.44 31.13 -8.07
N SER A 8 -17.63 31.12 -7.46
CA SER A 8 -17.80 30.92 -6.02
C SER A 8 -17.68 29.45 -5.64
N LEU A 9 -18.21 28.54 -6.46
CA LEU A 9 -18.06 27.09 -6.28
C LEU A 9 -16.60 26.62 -6.43
N ALA A 10 -15.86 27.17 -7.41
CA ALA A 10 -14.43 26.90 -7.56
C ALA A 10 -13.64 27.42 -6.35
N ARG A 11 -13.93 28.64 -5.89
CA ARG A 11 -13.30 29.22 -4.69
C ARG A 11 -13.61 28.41 -3.43
N GLY A 12 -14.84 27.94 -3.25
CA GLY A 12 -15.23 27.09 -2.13
C GLY A 12 -14.51 25.74 -2.12
N SER A 13 -14.34 25.13 -3.30
CA SER A 13 -13.64 23.84 -3.45
C SER A 13 -12.15 23.97 -3.20
N LEU A 14 -11.54 25.07 -3.65
CA LEU A 14 -10.14 25.38 -3.37
C LEU A 14 -9.89 25.66 -1.89
N ALA A 15 -10.77 26.45 -1.25
CA ALA A 15 -10.69 26.71 0.18
C ALA A 15 -10.83 25.42 1.00
N PHE A 16 -11.80 24.58 0.63
CA PHE A 16 -11.95 23.25 1.22
C PHE A 16 -10.68 22.42 1.06
N LEU A 17 -10.14 22.31 -0.15
CA LEU A 17 -8.94 21.53 -0.42
C LEU A 17 -7.75 22.02 0.41
N GLY A 18 -7.56 23.34 0.51
CA GLY A 18 -6.51 23.96 1.32
C GLY A 18 -6.68 23.64 2.81
N ILE A 19 -7.88 23.88 3.37
CA ILE A 19 -8.17 23.59 4.79
C ILE A 19 -8.01 22.11 5.10
N ALA A 20 -8.57 21.23 4.26
CA ALA A 20 -8.50 19.79 4.43
C ALA A 20 -7.06 19.28 4.36
N SER A 21 -6.23 19.83 3.45
CA SER A 21 -4.83 19.46 3.34
C SER A 21 -4.00 19.94 4.54
N VAL A 22 -4.25 21.16 5.04
CA VAL A 22 -3.60 21.67 6.26
C VAL A 22 -4.01 20.83 7.48
N ALA A 23 -5.29 20.52 7.61
CA ALA A 23 -5.79 19.63 8.66
C ALA A 23 -5.17 18.23 8.55
N ALA A 24 -5.03 17.69 7.34
CA ALA A 24 -4.38 16.42 7.08
C ALA A 24 -2.91 16.41 7.50
N VAL A 25 -2.15 17.48 7.24
CA VAL A 25 -0.78 17.64 7.75
C VAL A 25 -0.77 17.70 9.28
N GLY A 26 -1.63 18.54 9.88
CA GLY A 26 -1.72 18.66 11.34
C GLY A 26 -2.06 17.31 12.00
N LEU A 27 -2.99 16.55 11.42
CA LEU A 27 -3.35 15.21 11.88
C LEU A 27 -2.18 14.23 11.71
N ALA A 28 -1.49 14.26 10.56
CA ALA A 28 -0.36 13.37 10.27
C ALA A 28 0.78 13.52 11.28
N LEU A 29 1.00 14.75 11.75
CA LEU A 29 2.01 15.08 12.76
C LEU A 29 1.55 14.81 14.20
N ALA A 30 0.24 14.86 14.46
CA ALA A 30 -0.34 14.63 15.78
C ALA A 30 -0.60 13.15 16.07
N VAL A 31 -0.83 12.33 15.03
CA VAL A 31 -1.08 10.90 15.15
C VAL A 31 0.20 10.19 15.60
N PRO A 32 0.14 9.31 16.61
CA PRO A 32 1.28 8.51 17.03
C PRO A 32 1.86 7.70 15.88
N ASP A 33 3.16 7.42 15.91
CA ASP A 33 3.84 6.63 14.89
C ASP A 33 3.06 5.33 14.59
N LEU A 34 2.53 5.22 13.38
CA LEU A 34 1.81 4.04 12.88
C LEU A 34 2.73 3.04 12.18
N THR A 35 3.98 3.42 11.93
CA THR A 35 4.97 2.63 11.20
C THR A 35 5.70 1.65 12.10
N ALA A 36 5.83 1.97 13.39
CA ALA A 36 6.50 1.13 14.37
C ALA A 36 5.55 0.16 15.10
N GLY A 37 6.01 -1.06 15.37
CA GLY A 37 5.32 -2.02 16.23
C GLY A 37 5.96 -3.41 16.21
N SER A 38 5.71 -4.19 17.26
CA SER A 38 6.44 -5.44 17.56
C SER A 38 5.99 -6.66 16.75
N GLY A 39 5.13 -6.49 15.75
CA GLY A 39 4.41 -7.61 15.12
C GLY A 39 5.28 -8.53 14.25
N MET A 40 6.31 -7.99 13.58
CA MET A 40 7.06 -8.70 12.52
C MET A 40 8.55 -8.31 12.47
N ALA A 41 9.14 -7.87 13.57
CA ALA A 41 10.56 -7.52 13.62
C ALA A 41 11.42 -8.79 13.38
N GLY A 42 12.17 -8.82 12.27
CA GLY A 42 13.14 -9.89 11.97
C GLY A 42 12.84 -10.78 10.75
N MET A 43 11.74 -10.57 10.02
CA MET A 43 11.54 -11.22 8.71
C MET A 43 12.16 -10.40 7.57
N ALA A 44 12.73 -11.08 6.58
CA ALA A 44 13.28 -10.47 5.36
C ALA A 44 12.14 -9.93 4.47
N MET A 45 11.62 -8.75 4.81
CA MET A 45 10.61 -8.03 4.02
C MET A 45 11.01 -6.56 3.84
N THR A 46 10.49 -5.91 2.80
CA THR A 46 10.63 -4.45 2.62
C THR A 46 9.92 -3.69 3.74
N HIS A 47 10.32 -2.43 3.99
CA HIS A 47 9.63 -1.55 4.94
C HIS A 47 8.18 -1.29 4.52
N TYR A 48 7.88 -1.33 3.22
CA TYR A 48 6.51 -1.22 2.73
C TYR A 48 5.65 -2.40 3.20
N MET A 49 6.14 -3.64 3.07
CA MET A 49 5.39 -4.81 3.56
C MET A 49 5.29 -4.86 5.08
N GLU A 50 6.35 -4.47 5.78
CA GLU A 50 6.32 -4.37 7.24
C GLU A 50 5.27 -3.36 7.72
N LEU A 51 5.21 -2.17 7.10
CA LEU A 51 4.21 -1.15 7.40
C LEU A 51 2.79 -1.73 7.32
N LEU A 52 2.49 -2.53 6.29
CA LEU A 52 1.17 -3.13 6.10
C LEU A 52 0.87 -4.26 7.10
N ALA A 53 1.90 -4.91 7.67
CA ALA A 53 1.77 -6.07 8.56
C ALA A 53 1.70 -5.71 10.06
N VAL A 54 2.38 -4.64 10.49
CA VAL A 54 2.63 -4.35 11.92
C VAL A 54 1.37 -4.04 12.75
N ARG A 55 0.33 -3.46 12.16
CA ARG A 55 -0.96 -3.16 12.85
C ARG A 55 -2.16 -3.53 11.99
N GLN A 56 -2.27 -4.81 11.63
CA GLN A 56 -3.45 -5.28 10.91
C GLN A 56 -4.71 -5.25 11.80
N PRO A 57 -5.88 -4.89 11.23
CA PRO A 57 -6.12 -4.58 9.81
C PRO A 57 -5.88 -3.10 9.45
N TRP A 58 -5.66 -2.23 10.43
CA TRP A 58 -5.73 -0.78 10.26
C TRP A 58 -4.67 -0.22 9.33
N ASN A 59 -3.42 -0.67 9.41
CA ASN A 59 -2.36 -0.17 8.52
C ASN A 59 -2.62 -0.56 7.06
N LEU A 60 -3.07 -1.79 6.81
CA LEU A 60 -3.46 -2.23 5.46
C LEU A 60 -4.60 -1.37 4.92
N LEU A 61 -5.62 -1.11 5.75
CA LEU A 61 -6.74 -0.27 5.35
C LEU A 61 -6.32 1.16 5.04
N LEU A 62 -5.45 1.76 5.86
CA LEU A 62 -5.05 3.17 5.71
C LEU A 62 -4.00 3.39 4.61
N PHE A 63 -2.96 2.54 4.55
CA PHE A 63 -1.80 2.73 3.68
C PHE A 63 -1.90 1.95 2.35
N MET A 64 -2.99 1.23 2.10
CA MET A 64 -3.19 0.54 0.83
C MET A 64 -4.64 0.62 0.37
N ALA A 65 -5.57 0.08 1.15
CA ALA A 65 -6.95 -0.04 0.70
C ALA A 65 -7.59 1.32 0.44
N LEU A 66 -7.42 2.29 1.34
CA LEU A 66 -8.02 3.61 1.22
C LEU A 66 -7.55 4.36 -0.05
N PRO A 67 -6.24 4.51 -0.33
CA PRO A 67 -5.78 5.09 -1.59
C PRO A 67 -6.25 4.33 -2.83
N VAL A 68 -6.18 3.00 -2.82
CA VAL A 68 -6.54 2.16 -3.98
C VAL A 68 -8.03 2.25 -4.28
N ILE A 69 -8.90 2.14 -3.26
CA ILE A 69 -10.36 2.25 -3.43
C ILE A 69 -10.73 3.63 -3.97
N LEU A 70 -10.09 4.70 -3.50
CA LEU A 70 -10.31 6.05 -4.04
C LEU A 70 -9.92 6.13 -5.53
N ALA A 71 -8.75 5.60 -5.88
CA ALA A 71 -8.28 5.60 -7.26
C ALA A 71 -9.13 4.72 -8.19
N GLU A 72 -9.55 3.54 -7.74
CA GLU A 72 -10.45 2.66 -8.49
C GLU A 72 -11.83 3.28 -8.65
N THR A 73 -12.35 3.94 -7.61
CA THR A 73 -13.62 4.70 -7.69
C THR A 73 -13.51 5.78 -8.76
N LEU A 74 -12.41 6.53 -8.79
CA LEU A 74 -12.16 7.53 -9.83
C LEU A 74 -12.07 6.91 -11.23
N ALA A 75 -11.33 5.82 -11.38
CA ALA A 75 -11.19 5.11 -12.66
C ALA A 75 -12.54 4.61 -13.20
N ILE A 76 -13.32 3.94 -12.35
CA ILE A 76 -14.61 3.35 -12.72
C ILE A 76 -15.63 4.44 -13.06
N THR A 77 -15.77 5.45 -12.19
CA THR A 77 -16.72 6.54 -12.42
C THR A 77 -16.40 7.31 -13.70
N GLU A 78 -15.12 7.53 -14.00
CA GLU A 78 -14.70 8.19 -15.24
C GLU A 78 -14.98 7.31 -16.47
N LEU A 79 -14.70 6.01 -16.40
CA LEU A 79 -15.01 5.09 -17.48
C LEU A 79 -16.52 5.04 -17.79
N VAL A 80 -17.37 5.03 -16.76
CA VAL A 80 -18.83 5.10 -16.91
C VAL A 80 -19.26 6.43 -17.56
N MET A 81 -18.68 7.55 -17.14
CA MET A 81 -18.97 8.87 -17.72
C MET A 81 -18.49 8.99 -19.17
N LEU A 82 -17.32 8.44 -19.50
CA LEU A 82 -16.80 8.34 -20.87
C LEU A 82 -17.72 7.52 -21.78
N LEU A 83 -18.14 6.34 -21.32
CA LEU A 83 -19.03 5.47 -22.08
C LEU A 83 -20.41 6.13 -22.29
N GLY A 84 -20.92 6.80 -21.27
CA GLY A 84 -22.18 7.53 -21.36
C GLY A 84 -22.14 8.66 -22.39
N ARG A 85 -21.05 9.44 -22.44
CA ARG A 85 -20.83 10.48 -23.46
C ARG A 85 -20.72 9.90 -24.87
N ARG A 86 -20.06 8.75 -25.03
CA ARG A 86 -19.87 8.10 -26.34
C ARG A 86 -21.16 7.52 -26.91
N ASN A 87 -22.07 7.06 -26.05
CA ASN A 87 -23.32 6.40 -26.46
C ASN A 87 -24.56 7.32 -26.36
N ASP A 88 -24.37 8.65 -26.26
CA ASP A 88 -25.44 9.64 -26.06
C ASP A 88 -26.39 9.35 -24.88
N ARG A 89 -25.88 8.60 -23.88
CA ARG A 89 -26.60 8.21 -22.65
C ARG A 89 -25.84 8.74 -21.43
N PRO A 90 -26.11 9.97 -20.98
CA PRO A 90 -25.36 10.57 -19.89
C PRO A 90 -25.44 9.71 -18.62
N ALA A 91 -24.31 9.56 -17.95
CA ALA A 91 -24.23 8.83 -16.68
C ALA A 91 -25.13 9.46 -15.62
N ALA A 92 -25.58 8.64 -14.66
CA ALA A 92 -26.46 9.12 -13.60
C ALA A 92 -25.80 10.27 -12.79
N PRO A 93 -26.55 11.32 -12.38
CA PRO A 93 -25.98 12.49 -11.71
C PRO A 93 -25.23 12.19 -10.40
N TRP A 94 -25.53 11.06 -9.75
CA TRP A 94 -24.82 10.63 -8.56
C TRP A 94 -23.39 10.17 -8.85
N VAL A 95 -23.12 9.63 -10.05
CA VAL A 95 -21.79 9.17 -10.49
C VAL A 95 -20.84 10.37 -10.61
N ALA A 96 -21.30 11.44 -11.24
CA ALA A 96 -20.52 12.68 -11.36
C ALA A 96 -20.22 13.31 -9.99
N ARG A 97 -21.19 13.25 -9.06
CA ARG A 97 -20.98 13.72 -7.67
C ARG A 97 -19.95 12.85 -6.93
N LEU A 98 -20.01 11.53 -7.12
CA LEU A 98 -19.09 10.59 -6.50
C LEU A 98 -17.66 10.78 -7.03
N SER A 99 -17.49 10.87 -8.35
CA SER A 99 -16.19 11.14 -9.00
C SER A 99 -15.57 12.42 -8.46
N ARG A 100 -16.35 13.51 -8.43
CA ARG A 100 -15.91 14.80 -7.90
C ARG A 100 -15.53 14.73 -6.41
N ALA A 101 -16.33 14.05 -5.59
CA ALA A 101 -16.06 13.90 -4.17
C ALA A 101 -14.80 13.06 -3.92
N ALA A 102 -14.67 11.92 -4.60
CA ALA A 102 -13.48 11.07 -4.52
C ALA A 102 -12.23 11.84 -4.96
N GLY A 103 -12.33 12.62 -6.04
CA GLY A 103 -11.21 13.41 -6.56
C GLY A 103 -10.81 14.54 -5.61
N LEU A 104 -11.75 15.18 -4.95
CA LEU A 104 -11.47 16.24 -3.96
C LEU A 104 -10.89 15.68 -2.65
N LEU A 105 -11.27 14.46 -2.25
CA LEU A 105 -10.77 13.78 -1.06
C LEU A 105 -9.41 13.08 -1.27
N ALA A 106 -9.13 12.64 -2.49
CA ALA A 106 -7.91 11.91 -2.84
C ALA A 106 -6.63 12.62 -2.38
N GLY A 107 -6.56 13.94 -2.58
CA GLY A 107 -5.42 14.77 -2.26
C GLY A 107 -5.19 14.91 -0.76
N PRO A 108 -6.15 15.40 0.04
CA PRO A 108 -6.01 15.48 1.49
C PRO A 108 -5.68 14.13 2.14
N VAL A 109 -6.31 13.04 1.67
CA VAL A 109 -5.97 11.68 2.13
C VAL A 109 -4.51 11.34 1.83
N TRP A 110 -4.06 11.62 0.61
CA TRP A 110 -2.66 11.40 0.25
C TRP A 110 -1.69 12.31 1.03
N VAL A 111 -2.05 13.57 1.28
CA VAL A 111 -1.25 14.50 2.09
C VAL A 111 -1.06 13.96 3.51
N PHE A 112 -2.13 13.43 4.13
CA PHE A 112 -2.04 12.79 5.45
C PHE A 112 -1.05 11.62 5.40
N ILE A 113 -1.26 10.67 4.49
CA ILE A 113 -0.43 9.45 4.38
C ILE A 113 1.03 9.82 4.08
N GLY A 114 1.27 10.62 3.04
CA GLY A 114 2.59 11.00 2.58
C GLY A 114 3.36 11.76 3.66
N THR A 115 2.72 12.70 4.37
CA THR A 115 3.36 13.42 5.47
C THR A 115 3.73 12.49 6.62
N HIS A 116 2.80 11.61 7.02
CA HIS A 116 3.04 10.68 8.11
C HIS A 116 4.21 9.73 7.79
N LEU A 117 4.26 9.17 6.58
CA LEU A 117 5.36 8.31 6.14
C LEU A 117 6.67 9.05 5.93
N MET A 118 6.65 10.31 5.48
CA MET A 118 7.86 11.13 5.40
C MET A 118 8.52 11.27 6.77
N VAL A 119 7.73 11.62 7.79
CA VAL A 119 8.23 11.92 9.13
C VAL A 119 8.63 10.66 9.89
N HIS A 120 7.83 9.60 9.81
CA HIS A 120 8.01 8.41 10.65
C HIS A 120 8.78 7.26 9.96
N ALA A 121 8.78 7.20 8.63
CA ALA A 121 9.50 6.16 7.90
C ALA A 121 10.69 6.74 7.12
N VAL A 122 10.46 7.57 6.10
CA VAL A 122 11.51 7.90 5.12
C VAL A 122 12.66 8.72 5.69
N VAL A 123 12.37 9.76 6.47
CA VAL A 123 13.42 10.58 7.09
C VAL A 123 14.25 9.74 8.07
N PRO A 124 13.66 8.99 9.02
CA PRO A 124 14.41 8.09 9.90
C PRO A 124 15.21 7.02 9.15
N LEU A 125 14.64 6.37 8.12
CA LEU A 125 15.33 5.35 7.33
C LEU A 125 16.55 5.92 6.60
N THR A 126 16.41 7.12 6.05
CA THR A 126 17.48 7.78 5.30
C THR A 126 18.60 8.27 6.23
N MET A 127 18.25 8.83 7.40
CA MET A 127 19.23 9.34 8.36
C MET A 127 20.00 8.22 9.07
N ASN A 128 19.32 7.11 9.37
CA ASN A 128 19.92 5.98 10.11
C ASN A 128 20.53 4.93 9.18
N GLY A 129 20.46 5.12 7.85
CA GLY A 129 20.93 4.12 6.87
C GLY A 129 20.17 2.80 6.93
N GLY A 130 18.90 2.83 7.34
CA GLY A 130 18.10 1.64 7.63
C GLY A 130 17.51 0.92 6.41
N TRP A 131 17.81 1.37 5.19
CA TRP A 131 17.28 0.78 3.96
C TRP A 131 17.72 -0.67 3.78
N ARG A 132 16.78 -1.57 3.49
CA ARG A 132 17.06 -3.01 3.35
C ARG A 132 17.58 -3.41 1.97
N GLY A 133 17.83 -2.45 1.08
CA GLY A 133 18.36 -2.66 -0.27
C GLY A 133 17.64 -1.85 -1.36
N PRO A 134 18.04 -2.00 -2.63
CA PRO A 134 17.45 -1.23 -3.73
C PRO A 134 15.96 -1.51 -3.95
N ALA A 135 15.50 -2.76 -3.75
CA ALA A 135 14.10 -3.12 -3.87
C ALA A 135 13.22 -2.34 -2.88
N ASP A 136 13.71 -2.19 -1.65
CA ASP A 136 13.04 -1.48 -0.56
C ASP A 136 12.93 0.02 -0.85
N VAL A 137 14.01 0.62 -1.36
CA VAL A 137 14.00 2.02 -1.81
C VAL A 137 13.00 2.22 -2.95
N ILE A 138 13.00 1.34 -3.96
CA ILE A 138 12.06 1.42 -5.09
C ILE A 138 10.62 1.29 -4.60
N ALA A 139 10.33 0.34 -3.70
CA ALA A 139 9.00 0.12 -3.16
C ALA A 139 8.47 1.38 -2.45
N VAL A 140 9.25 1.93 -1.49
CA VAL A 140 8.83 3.09 -0.70
C VAL A 140 8.73 4.35 -1.58
N LEU A 141 9.72 4.63 -2.42
CA LEU A 141 9.71 5.82 -3.26
C LEU A 141 8.63 5.77 -4.35
N SER A 142 8.41 4.61 -4.98
CA SER A 142 7.32 4.47 -5.95
C SER A 142 5.96 4.58 -5.27
N TYR A 143 5.77 4.07 -4.06
CA TYR A 143 4.54 4.28 -3.30
C TYR A 143 4.28 5.78 -3.10
N LEU A 144 5.31 6.53 -2.70
CA LEU A 144 5.20 7.97 -2.44
C LEU A 144 4.99 8.80 -3.71
N VAL A 145 5.70 8.47 -4.78
CA VAL A 145 5.51 9.11 -6.09
C VAL A 145 4.14 8.75 -6.67
N GLY A 146 3.65 7.54 -6.39
CA GLY A 146 2.37 7.03 -6.85
C GLY A 146 1.19 7.90 -6.43
N GLY A 147 1.23 8.52 -5.25
CA GLY A 147 0.16 9.41 -4.82
C GLY A 147 0.27 10.87 -5.30
N LEU A 148 1.35 11.29 -5.96
CA LEU A 148 1.42 12.61 -6.62
C LEU A 148 0.27 12.81 -7.63
N PRO A 149 -0.04 11.86 -8.53
CA PRO A 149 -1.23 11.91 -9.36
C PRO A 149 -2.54 12.20 -8.61
N MET A 150 -2.72 11.67 -7.39
CA MET A 150 -3.92 11.94 -6.58
C MET A 150 -4.01 13.42 -6.18
N LEU A 151 -2.89 14.05 -5.83
CA LEU A 151 -2.84 15.49 -5.56
C LEU A 151 -3.21 16.30 -6.80
N VAL A 152 -2.68 15.91 -7.96
CA VAL A 152 -3.00 16.58 -9.24
C VAL A 152 -4.49 16.46 -9.56
N ILE A 153 -5.09 15.29 -9.34
CA ILE A 153 -6.54 15.06 -9.53
C ILE A 153 -7.35 16.00 -8.61
N SER A 154 -6.99 16.12 -7.33
CA SER A 154 -7.68 17.04 -6.42
C SER A 154 -7.58 18.50 -6.86
N LEU A 155 -6.43 18.93 -7.38
CA LEU A 155 -6.25 20.28 -7.91
C LEU A 155 -7.05 20.50 -9.20
N LEU A 156 -7.18 19.48 -10.05
CA LEU A 156 -8.05 19.49 -11.23
C LEU A 156 -9.52 19.64 -10.83
N GLU A 157 -9.99 18.89 -9.82
CA GLU A 157 -11.37 18.94 -9.31
C GLU A 157 -11.70 20.24 -8.55
N ALA A 158 -10.71 20.84 -7.88
CA ALA A 158 -10.83 22.16 -7.27
C ALA A 158 -10.90 23.30 -8.32
N GLY A 159 -10.63 23.00 -9.60
CA GLY A 159 -10.70 23.96 -10.69
C GLY A 159 -9.45 24.85 -10.84
N VAL A 160 -8.34 24.47 -10.20
CA VAL A 160 -7.05 25.18 -10.33
C VAL A 160 -6.35 24.83 -11.65
N LEU A 161 -6.47 23.57 -12.08
CA LEU A 161 -5.87 23.05 -13.31
C LEU A 161 -6.95 22.74 -14.37
N GLY A 162 -6.55 22.76 -15.64
CA GLY A 162 -7.42 22.41 -16.78
C GLY A 162 -8.34 23.56 -17.22
N ARG A 163 -7.84 24.40 -18.15
CA ARG A 163 -8.54 25.57 -18.69
C ARG A 163 -9.77 25.22 -19.55
N SER A 164 -9.82 24.02 -20.12
CA SER A 164 -10.95 23.48 -20.88
C SER A 164 -11.45 22.17 -20.26
N SER A 165 -12.74 21.88 -20.45
CA SER A 165 -13.38 20.64 -19.98
C SER A 165 -12.70 19.39 -20.56
N GLU A 166 -12.33 19.44 -21.83
CA GLU A 166 -11.65 18.34 -22.51
C GLU A 166 -10.23 18.11 -21.97
N ASN A 167 -9.46 19.18 -21.74
CA ASN A 167 -8.12 19.04 -21.18
C ASN A 167 -8.16 18.54 -19.73
N ARG A 168 -9.14 19.00 -18.93
CA ARG A 168 -9.33 18.51 -17.56
C ARG A 168 -9.59 17.01 -17.56
N LEU A 169 -10.48 16.54 -18.44
CA LEU A 169 -10.78 15.13 -18.60
C LEU A 169 -9.53 14.30 -18.99
N ARG A 170 -8.79 14.75 -20.02
CA ARG A 170 -7.57 14.06 -20.46
C ARG A 170 -6.53 13.98 -19.35
N MET A 171 -6.30 15.08 -18.62
CA MET A 171 -5.37 15.09 -17.49
C MET A 171 -5.86 14.20 -16.36
N HIS A 172 -7.14 14.22 -16.03
CA HIS A 172 -7.72 13.37 -14.98
C HIS A 172 -7.48 11.89 -15.30
N VAL A 173 -7.86 11.45 -16.50
CA VAL A 173 -7.65 10.06 -16.95
C VAL A 173 -6.16 9.70 -16.96
N ALA A 174 -5.29 10.58 -17.46
CA ALA A 174 -3.86 10.34 -17.50
C ALA A 174 -3.25 10.20 -16.10
N MET A 175 -3.70 11.00 -15.13
CA MET A 175 -3.24 10.91 -13.74
C MET A 175 -3.73 9.63 -13.06
N VAL A 176 -4.98 9.21 -13.29
CA VAL A 176 -5.49 7.93 -12.77
C VAL A 176 -4.69 6.75 -13.37
N ALA A 177 -4.42 6.77 -14.67
CA ALA A 177 -3.60 5.75 -15.32
C ALA A 177 -2.17 5.73 -14.76
N ALA A 178 -1.54 6.90 -14.58
CA ALA A 178 -0.22 7.02 -13.98
C ALA A 178 -0.19 6.47 -12.54
N PHE A 179 -1.21 6.79 -11.73
CA PHE A 179 -1.37 6.23 -10.39
C PHE A 179 -1.39 4.70 -10.43
N LEU A 180 -2.22 4.10 -11.28
CA LEU A 180 -2.36 2.65 -11.35
C LEU A 180 -1.03 1.99 -11.69
N VAL A 181 -0.30 2.49 -12.69
CA VAL A 181 1.01 1.91 -13.06
C VAL A 181 2.01 2.01 -11.90
N VAL A 182 2.17 3.20 -11.32
CA VAL A 182 3.17 3.42 -10.26
C VAL A 182 2.81 2.68 -8.97
N ALA A 183 1.53 2.61 -8.61
CA ALA A 183 1.06 1.85 -7.45
C ALA A 183 1.33 0.34 -7.62
N HIS A 184 1.15 -0.22 -8.82
CA HIS A 184 1.50 -1.61 -9.07
C HIS A 184 3.01 -1.86 -8.96
N VAL A 185 3.85 -0.92 -9.42
CA VAL A 185 5.31 -1.01 -9.20
C VAL A 185 5.61 -1.08 -7.70
N ALA A 186 5.00 -0.22 -6.89
CA ALA A 186 5.17 -0.24 -5.43
C ALA A 186 4.77 -1.59 -4.80
N MET A 187 3.64 -2.16 -5.24
CA MET A 187 3.19 -3.46 -4.72
C MET A 187 4.11 -4.61 -5.14
N ILE A 188 4.57 -4.63 -6.40
CA ILE A 188 5.48 -5.67 -6.90
C ILE A 188 6.79 -5.62 -6.11
N PHE A 189 7.46 -4.47 -6.08
CA PHE A 189 8.75 -4.34 -5.38
C PHE A 189 8.59 -4.45 -3.86
N GLY A 190 7.43 -4.07 -3.32
CA GLY A 190 7.11 -4.24 -1.91
C GLY A 190 7.14 -5.71 -1.48
N MET A 191 6.55 -6.60 -2.28
CA MET A 191 6.47 -8.03 -1.97
C MET A 191 7.73 -8.83 -2.35
N VAL A 192 8.67 -8.22 -3.10
CA VAL A 192 9.93 -8.86 -3.45
C VAL A 192 10.86 -8.91 -2.24
N ASP A 193 11.52 -10.05 -2.04
CA ASP A 193 12.58 -10.18 -1.04
C ASP A 193 13.72 -9.19 -1.40
N PRO A 194 14.06 -8.24 -0.50
CA PRO A 194 15.09 -7.25 -0.77
C PRO A 194 16.47 -7.85 -1.09
N ALA A 195 16.75 -9.10 -0.67
CA ALA A 195 17.98 -9.81 -1.01
C ALA A 195 18.13 -10.07 -2.53
N VAL A 196 17.03 -10.15 -3.29
CA VAL A 196 17.03 -10.46 -4.74
C VAL A 196 17.74 -9.37 -5.54
N LEU A 197 17.71 -8.12 -5.08
CA LEU A 197 18.38 -6.98 -5.73
C LEU A 197 19.61 -6.49 -4.96
N GLY A 198 20.20 -7.34 -4.11
CA GLY A 198 21.43 -7.06 -3.38
C GLY A 198 21.24 -6.33 -2.04
N GLY A 199 20.06 -6.45 -1.42
CA GLY A 199 19.86 -6.09 -0.02
C GLY A 199 20.63 -6.99 0.94
N ASP A 200 21.01 -6.45 2.10
CA ASP A 200 21.79 -7.17 3.10
C ASP A 200 21.08 -8.47 3.54
N THR A 201 21.70 -9.61 3.24
CA THR A 201 21.21 -10.96 3.57
C THR A 201 21.31 -11.30 5.06
N SER A 202 21.67 -10.35 5.92
CA SER A 202 21.84 -10.59 7.36
C SER A 202 20.58 -11.10 8.06
N SER A 203 19.39 -10.88 7.48
CA SER A 203 18.11 -11.40 7.97
C SER A 203 17.67 -12.73 7.32
N SER A 204 18.39 -13.19 6.28
CA SER A 204 18.06 -14.40 5.49
C SER A 204 18.83 -15.64 5.95
N VAL A 205 19.82 -15.50 6.83
CA VAL A 205 20.52 -16.67 7.39
C VAL A 205 19.72 -17.22 8.57
N MET A 206 18.55 -17.78 8.26
CA MET A 206 18.16 -18.99 8.97
C MET A 206 19.15 -20.06 8.53
N THR A 207 20.31 -20.11 9.20
CA THR A 207 21.11 -21.33 9.27
C THR A 207 20.15 -22.40 9.74
N HIS A 208 19.59 -23.18 8.81
CA HIS A 208 19.06 -24.49 9.14
C HIS A 208 20.27 -25.29 9.60
N ASP A 209 20.56 -25.19 10.90
CA ASP A 209 21.53 -26.00 11.59
C ASP A 209 21.03 -27.44 11.49
N MET A 210 21.52 -28.15 10.48
CA MET A 210 21.42 -29.59 10.34
C MET A 210 22.37 -30.31 11.32
N GLY A 211 22.85 -29.66 12.39
CA GLY A 211 23.67 -30.24 13.45
C GLY A 211 22.88 -31.04 14.50
N GLY A 212 21.55 -31.02 14.47
CA GLY A 212 20.69 -31.57 15.52
C GLY A 212 20.20 -33.02 15.38
N MET A 213 20.79 -33.86 14.51
CA MET A 213 20.43 -35.30 14.42
C MET A 213 21.52 -36.25 14.92
N SER A 214 22.44 -35.79 15.77
CA SER A 214 23.33 -36.69 16.54
C SER A 214 22.65 -37.14 17.84
N GLY A 215 21.68 -38.06 17.74
CA GLY A 215 20.98 -38.50 18.95
C GLY A 215 20.00 -39.66 18.85
N MET A 216 19.78 -40.25 17.67
CA MET A 216 19.02 -41.51 17.57
C MET A 216 19.95 -42.70 17.73
N ASN A 217 20.41 -42.91 18.97
CA ASN A 217 20.89 -44.21 19.43
C ASN A 217 19.68 -45.17 19.40
N HIS A 218 19.52 -45.91 18.31
CA HIS A 218 18.63 -47.07 18.29
C HIS A 218 19.26 -48.18 19.12
N ASP A 219 18.86 -48.23 20.39
CA ASP A 219 19.01 -49.37 21.28
C ASP A 219 18.27 -50.57 20.67
N MET A 220 18.98 -51.39 19.90
CA MET A 220 18.54 -52.71 19.42
C MET A 220 18.65 -53.70 20.59
N GLY A 221 17.77 -53.52 21.57
CA GLY A 221 17.57 -54.45 22.67
C GLY A 221 16.93 -55.75 22.19
N SER A 222 17.76 -56.75 21.91
CA SER A 222 17.53 -58.18 22.22
C SER A 222 16.10 -58.73 22.00
N MET A 223 15.75 -59.06 20.76
CA MET A 223 14.77 -60.13 20.50
C MET A 223 15.51 -61.46 20.37
N ASN A 224 15.79 -62.08 21.52
CA ASN A 224 16.31 -63.42 21.62
C ASN A 224 15.23 -64.42 21.17
N HIS A 225 15.35 -64.93 19.94
CA HIS A 225 14.62 -66.11 19.49
C HIS A 225 15.23 -67.35 20.14
N ASN A 226 14.58 -67.90 21.17
CA ASN A 226 14.85 -69.27 21.59
C ASN A 226 13.61 -70.14 21.38
N MET A 227 13.77 -71.07 20.44
CA MET A 227 12.83 -72.10 20.03
C MET A 227 12.44 -73.01 21.20
N SER A 228 11.17 -73.42 21.24
CA SER A 228 10.73 -74.59 21.99
C SER A 228 11.42 -75.87 21.49
N PRO A 229 11.68 -76.83 22.38
CA PRO A 229 11.48 -78.22 22.06
C PRO A 229 10.48 -78.89 23.00
N SER A 230 9.61 -79.68 22.38
CA SER A 230 8.67 -80.62 22.95
C SER A 230 9.34 -81.76 23.74
N SER A 231 8.74 -82.16 24.88
CA SER A 231 8.62 -83.56 25.34
C SER A 231 7.88 -83.58 26.70
N GLN A 232 6.58 -83.93 26.77
CA GLN A 232 5.98 -85.28 26.91
C GLN A 232 5.71 -85.68 28.39
N PRO A 233 4.85 -86.71 28.68
CA PRO A 233 3.80 -86.67 29.70
C PRO A 233 4.09 -87.55 30.92
N THR A 234 3.15 -87.58 31.89
CA THR A 234 2.85 -88.57 32.97
C THR A 234 2.39 -87.77 34.21
N ARG A 235 1.38 -88.15 35.01
CA ARG A 235 0.63 -89.39 35.18
C ARG A 235 -0.74 -89.04 35.78
#